data_AF-A0A9K3P0U7-F1
#
_entry.id   AF-A0A9K3P0U7-F1
#
_cell.length_a   1.000
_cell.length_b   1.000
_cell.length_c   1.000
_cell.angle_alpha   90.00
_cell.angle_beta   90.00
_cell.angle_gamma   90.00
#
_symmetry.space_group_name_H-M   'P 1'
#
loop_
_entity.id
_entity.type
_entity.pdbx_description
1 polymer ?
#
loop_
_entity_poly.entity_id
_entity_poly.type
_entity_poly.pdbx_seq_one_letter_code
_entity_poly.pdbx_strand_id
1 'polypeptide(L)'
;MSATAVHVMANKWGGMSTMNCYGETEPVMDDRFWESQTDPKMLRILESSLHNLNAKGVNVQIINITQLTQCRKDGHPALYRKHWRPLTDEQKKNPQLASDCSHWCLPGVPDIWNELLLAYIFR
;
A
#
# COMPACT_ATOMS: atom_id res chain seq x y z
N MET A 1 -4.50 9.94 7.55
CA MET A 1 -3.78 8.64 7.38
C MET A 1 -2.47 8.92 6.67
N SER A 2 -1.42 8.10 6.89
CA SER A 2 -0.15 8.21 6.17
C SER A 2 -0.23 7.58 4.75
N ALA A 3 0.90 7.48 4.05
CA ALA A 3 0.96 6.91 2.71
C ALA A 3 0.64 5.40 2.69
N THR A 4 -0.02 4.95 1.64
CA THR A 4 -0.22 3.52 1.34
C THR A 4 0.93 3.00 0.48
N ALA A 5 1.38 1.77 0.75
CA ALA A 5 2.39 1.10 -0.06
C ALA A 5 1.85 0.72 -1.45
N VAL A 6 2.78 0.57 -2.39
CA VAL A 6 2.56 -0.04 -3.71
C VAL A 6 3.52 -1.22 -3.87
N HIS A 7 3.13 -2.24 -4.63
CA HIS A 7 3.89 -3.48 -4.78
C HIS A 7 4.24 -3.77 -6.24
N VAL A 8 4.88 -2.79 -6.90
CA VAL A 8 5.22 -2.90 -8.33
C VAL A 8 6.53 -3.65 -8.61
N MET A 9 7.39 -3.83 -7.60
CA MET A 9 8.66 -4.53 -7.75
C MET A 9 8.84 -5.60 -6.65
N ALA A 10 8.81 -6.87 -7.02
CA ALA A 10 8.89 -7.96 -6.03
C ALA A 10 10.26 -8.12 -5.37
N ASN A 11 11.32 -7.59 -5.98
CA ASN A 11 12.65 -7.57 -5.35
C ASN A 11 12.70 -6.76 -4.04
N LYS A 12 11.65 -5.98 -3.73
CA LYS A 12 11.53 -5.24 -2.46
C LYS A 12 11.18 -6.13 -1.29
N TRP A 13 10.70 -7.35 -1.54
CA TRP A 13 10.42 -8.37 -0.53
C TRP A 13 11.11 -9.71 -0.86
N GLY A 14 12.22 -9.68 -1.60
CA GLY A 14 13.03 -10.86 -1.90
C GLY A 14 12.62 -11.65 -3.16
N GLY A 15 11.63 -11.18 -3.91
CA GLY A 15 11.23 -11.76 -5.19
C GLY A 15 12.12 -11.35 -6.38
N MET A 16 11.76 -11.82 -7.57
CA MET A 16 12.46 -11.45 -8.82
C MET A 16 12.10 -10.02 -9.25
N SER A 17 13.05 -9.28 -9.84
CA SER A 17 12.82 -7.90 -10.30
C SER A 17 11.81 -7.77 -11.45
N THR A 18 11.54 -8.85 -12.17
CA THR A 18 10.53 -8.93 -13.24
C THR A 18 9.12 -9.23 -12.72
N MET A 19 8.98 -9.51 -11.42
CA MET A 19 7.72 -9.83 -10.77
C MET A 19 7.20 -8.64 -9.97
N ASN A 20 5.91 -8.67 -9.64
CA ASN A 20 5.21 -7.68 -8.83
C ASN A 20 4.20 -8.39 -7.91
N CYS A 21 3.18 -7.69 -7.43
CA CYS A 21 2.13 -8.27 -6.58
C CYS A 21 1.36 -9.46 -7.21
N TYR A 22 1.47 -9.71 -8.52
CA TYR A 22 0.76 -10.81 -9.16
C TYR A 22 1.24 -12.17 -8.66
N GLY A 23 0.30 -12.94 -8.10
CA GLY A 23 0.56 -14.28 -7.56
C GLY A 23 1.03 -14.28 -6.10
N GLU A 24 1.22 -13.09 -5.50
CA GLU A 24 1.47 -12.98 -4.07
C GLU A 24 0.18 -13.27 -3.30
N THR A 25 0.21 -14.27 -2.43
CA THR A 25 -0.97 -14.75 -1.67
C THR A 25 -0.78 -14.69 -0.16
N GLU A 26 0.45 -14.45 0.28
CA GLU A 26 0.82 -14.34 1.69
C GLU A 26 1.46 -12.97 1.96
N PRO A 27 1.24 -12.37 3.14
CA PRO A 27 1.93 -11.16 3.54
C PRO A 27 3.42 -11.43 3.79
N VAL A 28 4.18 -10.36 3.98
CA VAL A 28 5.53 -10.45 4.54
C VAL A 28 5.43 -10.65 6.05
N MET A 29 5.89 -11.82 6.52
CA MET A 29 5.86 -12.22 7.94
C MET A 29 7.15 -11.78 8.67
N ASP A 30 7.48 -10.49 8.60
CA ASP A 30 8.57 -9.86 9.36
C ASP A 30 8.12 -8.48 9.85
N ASP A 31 7.98 -8.32 11.16
CA ASP A 31 7.54 -7.07 11.78
C ASP A 31 8.55 -5.92 11.60
N ARG A 32 9.80 -6.23 11.22
CA ARG A 32 10.84 -5.26 10.90
C ARG A 32 10.90 -4.93 9.42
N PHE A 33 10.02 -5.52 8.62
CA PHE A 33 9.99 -5.26 7.19
C PHE A 33 9.70 -3.78 6.93
N TRP A 34 10.49 -3.22 6.02
CA TRP A 34 10.29 -1.88 5.50
C TRP A 34 10.67 -1.89 4.03
N GLU A 35 9.67 -1.69 3.17
CA GLU A 35 9.91 -1.69 1.73
C GLU A 35 10.41 -0.31 1.27
N SER A 36 11.06 -0.27 0.11
CA SER A 36 11.79 0.91 -0.35
C SER A 36 11.08 1.71 -1.46
N GLN A 37 9.84 1.38 -1.84
CA GLN A 37 9.09 2.11 -2.89
C GLN A 37 8.34 3.31 -2.32
N THR A 38 7.99 3.27 -1.04
CA THR A 38 7.45 4.42 -0.33
C THR A 38 8.55 5.48 -0.14
N ASP A 39 8.35 6.69 -0.68
CA ASP A 39 9.33 7.77 -0.57
C ASP A 39 9.40 8.35 0.87
N PRO A 40 10.52 8.15 1.60
CA PRO A 40 10.67 8.68 2.95
C PRO A 40 10.69 10.22 2.99
N LYS A 41 11.05 10.89 1.89
CA LYS A 41 10.99 12.36 1.81
C LYS A 41 9.56 12.86 1.92
N MET A 42 8.62 12.20 1.24
CA MET A 42 7.21 12.58 1.33
C MET A 42 6.65 12.38 2.74
N LEU A 43 7.03 11.31 3.44
CA LEU A 43 6.65 11.09 4.83
C LEU A 43 7.18 12.20 5.75
N ARG A 44 8.44 12.61 5.59
CA ARG A 44 9.01 13.73 6.36
C ARG A 44 8.32 15.07 6.07
N ILE A 45 7.92 15.32 4.82
CA ILE A 45 7.16 16.52 4.45
C ILE A 45 5.78 16.50 5.12
N LEU A 46 5.11 15.34 5.15
CA LEU A 46 3.85 15.15 5.85
C LEU A 46 4.01 15.43 7.35
N GLU A 47 4.97 14.80 8.00
CA GLU A 47 5.27 15.00 9.43
C GLU A 47 5.58 16.47 9.76
N SER A 48 6.41 17.13 8.95
CA SER A 48 6.75 18.54 9.13
C SER A 48 5.52 19.45 8.96
N SER A 49 4.68 19.16 7.97
CA SER A 49 3.44 19.91 7.73
C SER A 49 2.45 19.76 8.90
N LEU A 50 2.31 18.54 9.44
CA LEU A 50 1.49 18.28 10.62
C LEU A 50 2.04 18.97 11.87
N HIS A 51 3.36 18.96 12.07
CA HIS A 51 4.00 19.68 13.16
C HIS A 51 3.70 21.18 13.10
N ASN A 52 3.79 21.78 11.91
CA ASN A 52 3.48 23.21 11.71
C ASN A 52 2.01 23.54 11.98
N LEU A 53 1.08 22.63 11.69
CA LEU A 53 -0.35 22.81 12.01
C LEU A 53 -0.60 22.71 13.51
N ASN A 54 0.00 21.73 14.18
CA ASN A 54 -0.09 21.56 15.63
C ASN A 54 0.49 22.78 16.37
N ALA A 55 1.61 23.33 15.90
CA ALA A 55 2.20 24.56 16.43
C ALA A 55 1.28 25.79 16.31
N LYS A 56 0.34 25.77 15.36
CA LYS A 56 -0.69 26.82 15.17
C LYS A 56 -2.00 26.52 15.91
N GLY A 57 -2.03 25.49 16.75
CA GLY A 57 -3.20 25.11 17.55
C GLY A 57 -4.23 24.24 16.83
N VAL A 58 -3.94 23.76 15.61
CA VAL A 58 -4.81 22.81 14.91
C VAL A 58 -4.46 21.40 15.37
N ASN A 59 -5.38 20.71 16.05
CA ASN A 59 -5.16 19.35 16.52
C ASN A 59 -5.33 18.34 15.36
N VAL A 60 -4.21 17.84 14.83
CA VAL A 60 -4.22 16.79 13.79
C VAL A 60 -3.42 15.58 14.27
N GLN A 61 -4.05 14.41 14.24
CA GLN A 61 -3.39 13.13 14.51
C GLN A 61 -3.26 12.29 13.24
N ILE A 62 -2.12 11.62 13.10
CA ILE A 62 -1.85 10.72 11.98
C ILE A 62 -2.12 9.28 12.38
N ILE A 63 -2.98 8.60 11.63
CA ILE A 63 -3.06 7.14 11.63
C ILE A 63 -1.95 6.66 10.69
N ASN A 64 -0.85 6.16 11.26
CA ASN A 64 0.29 5.66 10.51
C ASN A 64 0.02 4.24 10.00
N ILE A 65 -0.36 4.15 8.73
CA ILE A 65 -0.68 2.91 8.03
C ILE A 65 0.47 2.41 7.14
N THR A 66 1.56 3.17 7.05
CA THR A 66 2.58 2.96 6.01
C THR A 66 3.18 1.56 6.11
N GLN A 67 3.88 1.24 7.20
CA GLN A 67 4.55 -0.05 7.36
C GLN A 67 3.59 -1.24 7.30
N LEU A 68 2.43 -1.11 7.95
CA LEU A 68 1.31 -2.05 7.90
C LEU A 68 1.01 -2.44 6.45
N THR A 69 0.86 -1.45 5.56
CA THR A 69 0.51 -1.69 4.17
C THR A 69 1.68 -2.28 3.38
N GLN A 70 2.92 -1.96 3.75
CA GLN A 70 4.13 -2.52 3.12
C GLN A 70 4.23 -4.04 3.31
N CYS A 71 3.75 -4.59 4.42
CA CYS A 71 3.74 -6.04 4.62
C CYS A 71 2.70 -6.76 3.75
N ARG A 72 1.75 -6.04 3.14
CA ARG A 72 0.55 -6.62 2.51
C ARG A 72 0.64 -6.75 1.00
N LYS A 73 1.75 -7.30 0.48
CA LYS A 73 1.90 -7.58 -0.97
C LYS A 73 0.78 -8.45 -1.56
N ASP A 74 0.11 -9.24 -0.71
CA ASP A 74 -1.03 -10.12 -1.00
C ASP A 74 -2.37 -9.38 -1.17
N GLY A 75 -2.48 -8.12 -0.72
CA GLY A 75 -3.76 -7.43 -0.61
C GLY A 75 -4.25 -6.75 -1.91
N HIS A 76 -3.47 -6.83 -2.99
CA HIS A 76 -3.75 -6.12 -4.24
C HIS A 76 -4.67 -6.92 -5.17
N PRO A 77 -5.50 -6.25 -5.98
CA PRO A 77 -6.33 -6.94 -6.97
C PRO A 77 -5.50 -7.54 -8.10
N ALA A 78 -4.31 -7.02 -8.38
CA ALA A 78 -3.48 -7.42 -9.52
C ALA A 78 -4.30 -7.40 -10.83
N LEU A 79 -4.60 -8.57 -11.42
CA LEU A 79 -5.45 -8.68 -12.61
C LEU A 79 -6.96 -8.75 -12.31
N TYR A 80 -7.35 -9.05 -11.07
CA TYR A 80 -8.72 -9.33 -10.66
C TYR A 80 -9.50 -8.04 -10.37
N ARG A 81 -9.45 -7.11 -11.32
CA ARG A 81 -10.20 -5.85 -11.30
C ARG A 81 -10.99 -5.68 -12.59
N LYS A 82 -11.86 -4.67 -12.61
CA LYS A 82 -12.53 -4.27 -13.83
C LYS A 82 -11.52 -3.71 -14.83
N HIS A 83 -11.46 -4.32 -16.01
CA HIS A 83 -10.72 -3.80 -17.15
C HIS A 83 -11.69 -3.06 -18.07
N TRP A 84 -11.47 -1.76 -18.28
CA TRP A 84 -12.31 -0.93 -19.15
C TRP A 84 -12.08 -1.22 -20.65
N ARG A 85 -10.98 -1.89 -20.96
CA ARG A 85 -10.64 -2.39 -22.29
C ARG A 85 -10.18 -3.85 -22.15
N PRO A 86 -10.42 -4.71 -23.14
CA PRO A 86 -9.87 -6.06 -23.13
C PRO A 86 -8.35 -6.02 -22.99
N LEU A 87 -7.79 -6.97 -22.24
CA LEU A 87 -6.34 -7.15 -22.15
C LEU A 87 -5.78 -7.51 -23.53
N THR A 88 -4.64 -6.93 -23.88
CA THR A 88 -3.89 -7.32 -25.08
C THR A 88 -3.37 -8.76 -24.94
N ASP A 89 -3.05 -9.42 -26.04
CA ASP A 89 -2.49 -10.78 -25.97
C ASP A 89 -1.13 -10.82 -25.25
N GLU A 90 -0.38 -9.72 -25.30
CA GLU A 90 0.85 -9.54 -24.52
C GLU A 90 0.54 -9.49 -23.01
N GLN A 91 -0.47 -8.72 -22.60
CA GLN A 91 -0.87 -8.62 -21.18
C GLN A 91 -1.46 -9.93 -20.64
N LYS A 92 -2.12 -10.72 -21.49
CA LYS A 92 -2.59 -12.07 -21.11
C LYS A 92 -1.42 -13.03 -20.91
N LYS A 93 -0.37 -12.94 -21.75
CA LYS A 93 0.85 -13.77 -21.61
C LYS A 93 1.73 -13.32 -20.44
N ASN A 94 1.73 -12.02 -20.14
CA ASN A 94 2.52 -11.38 -19.09
C ASN A 94 1.61 -10.61 -18.11
N PRO A 95 0.93 -11.30 -17.18
CA PRO A 95 0.05 -10.70 -16.17
C PRO A 95 0.62 -9.49 -15.44
N GLN A 96 1.94 -9.48 -15.22
CA GLN A 96 2.66 -8.42 -14.53
C GLN A 96 2.48 -7.06 -15.23
N LEU A 97 2.32 -7.05 -16.57
CA LEU A 97 2.14 -5.82 -17.37
C LEU A 97 0.77 -5.15 -17.19
N ALA A 98 -0.22 -5.88 -16.68
CA ALA A 98 -1.58 -5.37 -16.48
C ALA A 98 -2.03 -5.36 -15.01
N SER A 99 -1.15 -5.81 -14.11
CA SER A 99 -1.44 -5.93 -12.69
C SER A 99 -1.49 -4.57 -12.00
N ASP A 100 -2.57 -4.34 -11.27
CA ASP A 100 -2.72 -3.20 -10.37
C ASP A 100 -2.18 -3.58 -8.99
N CYS A 101 -1.01 -3.02 -8.69
CA CYS A 101 -0.33 -3.19 -7.40
C CYS A 101 -0.35 -1.90 -6.58
N SER A 102 -1.34 -1.03 -6.81
CA SER A 102 -1.49 0.26 -6.12
C SER A 102 -2.81 0.36 -5.37
N HIS A 103 -3.88 -0.25 -5.88
CA HIS A 103 -5.18 -0.32 -5.21
C HIS A 103 -5.32 -1.60 -4.38
N TRP A 104 -6.35 -1.69 -3.55
CA TRP A 104 -6.56 -2.80 -2.64
C TRP A 104 -7.86 -3.54 -2.93
N CYS A 105 -7.86 -4.85 -2.72
CA CYS A 105 -9.08 -5.66 -2.69
C CYS A 105 -9.99 -5.23 -1.52
N LEU A 106 -11.30 -5.45 -1.70
CA LEU A 106 -12.31 -5.35 -0.64
C LEU A 106 -13.15 -6.64 -0.62
N PRO A 107 -13.39 -7.25 0.56
CA PRO A 107 -12.79 -6.91 1.86
C PRO A 107 -11.27 -7.11 1.86
N GLY A 108 -10.53 -6.40 2.70
CA GLY A 108 -9.06 -6.43 2.67
C GLY A 108 -8.35 -5.37 3.50
N VAL A 109 -7.17 -4.97 3.04
CA VAL A 109 -6.28 -4.03 3.75
C VAL A 109 -6.96 -2.73 4.18
N PRO A 110 -7.83 -2.08 3.38
CA PRO A 110 -8.49 -0.84 3.80
C PRO A 110 -9.42 -1.01 5.01
N ASP A 111 -9.90 -2.22 5.30
CA ASP A 111 -10.79 -2.46 6.44
C ASP A 111 -10.06 -2.14 7.76
N ILE A 112 -8.78 -2.49 7.89
CA ILE A 112 -7.99 -2.17 9.10
C ILE A 112 -7.76 -0.66 9.26
N TRP A 113 -7.74 0.11 8.17
CA TRP A 113 -7.63 1.58 8.26
C TRP A 113 -8.89 2.16 8.88
N ASN A 114 -10.05 1.61 8.49
CA ASN A 114 -11.32 1.98 9.07
C ASN A 114 -11.42 1.54 10.52
N GLU A 115 -10.97 0.33 10.87
CA GLU A 115 -10.92 -0.12 12.27
C GLU A 115 -10.04 0.79 13.14
N LEU A 116 -8.84 1.16 12.67
CA LEU A 116 -7.97 2.11 13.37
C LEU A 116 -8.61 3.49 13.54
N LEU A 117 -9.34 3.96 12.52
CA LEU A 117 -10.08 5.22 12.59
C LEU A 117 -11.24 5.15 13.59
N LEU A 118 -12.03 4.08 13.56
CA LEU A 118 -13.13 3.88 14.51
C LEU A 118 -12.61 3.73 15.94
N ALA A 119 -11.50 3.00 16.13
CA ALA A 119 -10.82 2.90 17.42
C ALA A 119 -10.33 4.26 17.94
N TYR A 120 -9.96 5.20 17.06
CA TYR A 120 -9.63 6.56 17.47
C TYR A 120 -10.87 7.39 17.82
N ILE A 121 -11.96 7.25 17.06
CA ILE A 121 -13.20 8.02 17.28
C ILE A 121 -13.94 7.58 18.54
N PHE A 122 -13.97 6.27 18.82
CA PHE A 122 -14.69 5.70 19.96
C PHE A 122 -13.83 5.51 21.21
N ARG A 123 -12.65 6.11 21.23
CA ARG A 123 -11.76 6.13 22.40
C ARG A 123 -12.19 7.15 23.44
#